data_AF-A0A1T4RV21-F1
#
_entry.id   AF-A0A1T4RV21-F1
#
_cell.length_a   1.000
_cell.length_b   1.000
_cell.length_c   1.000
_cell.angle_alpha   90.00
_cell.angle_beta   90.00
_cell.angle_gamma   90.00
#
_symmetry.space_group_name_H-M   'P 1'
#
loop_
_entity.id
_entity.type
_entity.pdbx_description
1 polymer ?
#
loop_
_entity_poly.entity_id
_entity_poly.type
_entity_poly.pdbx_seq_one_letter_code
_entity_poly.pdbx_strand_id
1 'polypeptide(L)'
;MNKFLEKIIEAQGIVIGGFPTFFSLNALTKTFLERWYPLKHRRMLTHGKYGVTVAGGFRDAAKVKEYINSFFKWYQMDLVGDIQISGNAPCLFCGYGEDCLYSNVPLFYGSNRIRPEMFFQAKEDKDLLEKARSLGRKLGEKVLIKA
;
A
#
# COMPACT_ATOMS: atom_id res chain seq x y z
N MET A 1 -2.50 -8.53 21.38
CA MET A 1 -1.88 -7.40 20.67
C MET A 1 -0.35 -7.53 20.54
N ASN A 2 0.34 -8.21 21.47
CA ASN A 2 1.81 -8.38 21.46
C ASN A 2 2.40 -9.19 20.28
N LYS A 3 1.71 -10.25 19.83
CA LYS A 3 2.23 -11.16 18.79
C LYS A 3 2.57 -10.49 17.44
N PHE A 4 1.88 -9.39 17.09
CA PHE A 4 2.21 -8.64 15.87
C PHE A 4 3.49 -7.83 16.02
N LEU A 5 3.68 -7.20 17.19
CA LEU A 5 4.88 -6.42 17.48
C LEU A 5 6.12 -7.31 17.54
N GLU A 6 6.01 -8.50 18.12
CA GLU A 6 7.08 -9.52 18.10
C GLU A 6 7.50 -9.87 16.67
N LYS A 7 6.53 -10.17 15.78
CA LYS A 7 6.81 -10.42 14.37
C LYS A 7 7.49 -9.24 13.66
N ILE A 8 7.12 -8.01 14.00
CA ILE A 8 7.74 -6.80 13.45
C ILE A 8 9.18 -6.64 13.93
N ILE A 9 9.45 -6.97 15.20
CA ILE A 9 10.81 -6.94 15.78
C ILE A 9 11.69 -8.02 15.14
N GLU A 10 11.16 -9.21 14.88
CA GLU A 10 11.89 -10.32 14.26
C GLU A 10 12.17 -10.08 12.77
N ALA A 11 11.22 -9.49 12.04
CA ALA A 11 11.36 -9.27 10.60
C ALA A 11 12.50 -8.29 10.26
N GLN A 12 13.35 -8.64 9.30
CA GLN A 12 14.40 -7.74 8.79
C GLN A 12 13.92 -6.86 7.62
N GLY A 13 12.84 -7.28 6.96
CA GLY A 13 12.22 -6.56 5.85
C GLY A 13 10.69 -6.60 5.99
N ILE A 14 10.02 -5.47 5.73
CA ILE A 14 8.57 -5.34 5.85
C ILE A 14 8.01 -4.65 4.61
N VAL A 15 7.00 -5.27 3.99
CA VAL A 15 6.21 -4.68 2.92
C VAL A 15 4.91 -4.14 3.51
N ILE A 16 4.62 -2.85 3.30
CA ILE A 16 3.41 -2.21 3.82
C ILE A 16 2.54 -1.73 2.65
N GLY A 17 1.31 -2.24 2.64
CA GLY A 17 0.30 -1.92 1.64
C GLY A 17 -0.80 -1.01 2.19
N GLY A 18 -1.29 -0.12 1.34
CA GLY A 18 -2.46 0.70 1.66
C GLY A 18 -3.18 1.18 0.41
N PHE A 19 -4.39 1.68 0.62
CA PHE A 19 -5.18 2.31 -0.42
C PHE A 19 -5.80 3.61 0.08
N PRO A 20 -6.18 4.53 -0.83
CA PRO A 20 -6.69 5.82 -0.44
C PRO A 20 -8.16 5.74 -0.05
N THR A 21 -8.49 6.40 1.04
CA THR A 21 -9.86 6.72 1.45
C THR A 21 -9.89 8.21 1.81
N PHE A 22 -10.75 8.99 1.16
CA PHE A 22 -10.86 10.45 1.41
C PHE A 22 -9.50 11.17 1.41
N PHE A 23 -8.72 11.02 0.33
CA PHE A 23 -7.42 11.69 0.15
C PHE A 23 -6.35 11.35 1.20
N SER A 24 -6.52 10.24 1.93
CA SER A 24 -5.61 9.78 2.98
C SER A 24 -5.46 8.26 2.94
N LEU A 25 -4.55 7.73 3.76
CA LEU A 25 -4.36 6.29 3.96
C LEU A 25 -5.60 5.65 4.59
N ASN A 26 -6.02 4.49 4.08
CA ASN A 26 -7.11 3.72 4.67
C ASN A 26 -6.90 3.49 6.18
N ALA A 27 -7.98 3.63 6.94
CA ALA A 27 -7.94 3.60 8.40
C ALA A 27 -7.29 2.31 8.95
N LEU A 28 -7.54 1.15 8.33
CA LEU A 28 -6.95 -0.12 8.77
C LEU A 28 -5.42 -0.10 8.76
N THR A 29 -4.80 0.35 7.66
CA THR A 29 -3.34 0.46 7.58
C THR A 29 -2.85 1.54 8.53
N LYS A 30 -3.51 2.70 8.57
CA LYS A 30 -3.16 3.80 9.48
C LYS A 30 -3.15 3.36 10.95
N THR A 31 -4.21 2.70 11.41
CA THR A 31 -4.30 2.17 12.78
C THR A 31 -3.21 1.13 13.05
N PHE A 32 -2.96 0.20 12.13
CA PHE A 32 -1.88 -0.77 12.28
C PHE A 32 -0.52 -0.10 12.52
N LEU A 33 -0.18 0.90 11.70
CA LEU A 33 1.08 1.65 11.81
C LEU A 33 1.17 2.47 13.11
N GLU A 34 0.06 3.04 13.58
CA GLU A 34 0.01 3.79 14.83
C GLU A 34 0.18 2.91 16.08
N ARG A 35 0.00 1.59 15.96
CA ARG A 35 0.30 0.63 17.03
C ARG A 35 1.77 0.24 17.12
N TRP A 36 2.62 0.71 16.21
CA TRP A 36 4.07 0.54 16.31
C TRP A 36 4.72 1.53 17.30
N TYR A 37 3.95 2.46 17.88
CA TYR A 37 4.48 3.49 18.77
C TYR A 37 5.42 2.95 19.88
N PRO A 38 5.14 1.80 20.54
CA PRO A 38 6.06 1.22 21.52
C PRO A 38 7.45 0.86 20.97
N LEU A 39 7.56 0.57 19.66
CA LEU A 39 8.81 0.12 19.01
C LEU A 39 9.86 1.23 18.85
N LYS A 40 9.48 2.49 19.08
CA LYS A 40 10.37 3.65 18.98
C LYS A 40 10.60 4.37 20.30
N HIS A 41 9.93 3.96 21.37
CA HIS A 41 10.08 4.60 22.67
C HIS A 41 11.28 3.99 23.40
N ARG A 42 12.19 4.83 23.89
CA ARG A 42 13.49 4.48 24.53
C ARG A 42 14.53 3.84 23.61
N ARG A 43 14.13 3.00 22.66
CA ARG A 43 14.99 2.41 21.64
C ARG A 43 14.22 2.31 20.33
N MET A 44 14.90 2.59 19.21
CA MET A 44 14.34 2.36 17.88
C MET A 44 14.56 0.91 17.47
N LEU A 45 13.60 0.04 17.79
CA LEU A 45 13.69 -1.41 17.49
C LEU A 45 13.60 -1.73 16.00
N THR A 46 13.16 -0.76 15.20
CA THR A 46 13.06 -0.86 13.74
C THR A 46 14.28 -0.29 13.00
N HIS A 47 15.24 0.28 13.72
CA HIS A 47 16.42 0.90 13.11
C HIS A 47 17.20 -0.10 12.26
N GLY A 48 17.51 0.29 11.01
CA GLY A 48 18.29 -0.52 10.08
C GLY A 48 17.53 -1.71 9.49
N LYS A 49 16.22 -1.83 9.71
CA LYS A 49 15.35 -2.76 8.98
C LYS A 49 14.95 -2.16 7.63
N TYR A 50 14.50 -3.00 6.71
CA TYR A 50 14.14 -2.60 5.36
C TYR A 50 12.63 -2.47 5.15
N GLY A 51 12.21 -1.47 4.38
CA GLY A 51 10.81 -1.21 4.04
C GLY A 51 10.55 -1.22 2.54
N VAL A 52 9.37 -1.70 2.13
CA VAL A 52 8.82 -1.49 0.78
C VAL A 52 7.39 -0.99 0.90
N THR A 53 7.05 0.03 0.11
CA THR A 53 5.70 0.61 0.07
C THR A 53 4.92 0.11 -1.13
N VAL A 54 3.67 -0.31 -0.91
CA VAL A 54 2.70 -0.62 -1.96
C VAL A 54 1.49 0.28 -1.79
N ALA A 55 1.30 1.23 -2.71
CA ALA A 55 0.18 2.15 -2.69
C ALA A 55 -0.73 1.90 -3.88
N GLY A 56 -1.91 1.34 -3.65
CA GLY A 56 -2.84 0.98 -4.73
C GLY A 56 -4.23 1.55 -4.49
N GLY A 57 -5.02 1.79 -5.53
CA GLY A 57 -6.44 2.11 -5.35
C GLY A 57 -6.97 3.20 -6.27
N PHE A 58 -8.25 3.49 -6.12
CA PHE A 58 -8.92 4.49 -6.92
C PHE A 58 -8.53 5.90 -6.48
N ARG A 59 -7.81 6.61 -7.37
CA ARG A 59 -7.27 7.97 -7.18
C ARG A 59 -6.24 8.04 -6.05
N ASP A 60 -5.49 9.14 -5.95
CA ASP A 60 -4.73 9.55 -4.75
C ASP A 60 -3.73 8.55 -4.12
N ALA A 61 -3.32 7.49 -4.83
CA ALA A 61 -2.32 6.53 -4.36
C ALA A 61 -0.97 7.21 -4.01
N ALA A 62 -0.68 8.36 -4.62
CA ALA A 62 0.50 9.16 -4.27
C ALA A 62 0.51 9.60 -2.80
N LYS A 63 -0.65 9.96 -2.22
CA LYS A 63 -0.76 10.36 -0.81
C LYS A 63 -0.54 9.19 0.14
N VAL A 64 -1.02 8.01 -0.24
CA VAL A 64 -0.73 6.77 0.49
C VAL A 64 0.76 6.47 0.48
N LYS A 65 1.40 6.55 -0.70
CA LYS A 65 2.85 6.37 -0.84
C LYS A 65 3.62 7.34 0.04
N GLU A 66 3.32 8.64 -0.05
CA GLU A 66 3.96 9.69 0.74
C GLU A 66 3.87 9.40 2.25
N TYR A 67 2.70 8.98 2.72
CA TYR A 67 2.48 8.64 4.12
C TYR A 67 3.33 7.44 4.57
N ILE A 68 3.29 6.33 3.83
CA ILE A 68 4.01 5.10 4.20
C ILE A 68 5.54 5.30 4.07
N ASN A 69 6.02 6.00 3.04
CA ASN A 69 7.43 6.33 2.90
C ASN A 69 7.92 7.19 4.09
N SER A 70 7.11 8.18 4.50
CA SER A 70 7.39 8.99 5.68
C SER A 70 7.37 8.17 6.96
N PHE A 71 6.45 7.22 7.09
CA PHE A 71 6.40 6.30 8.22
C PHE A 71 7.71 5.50 8.36
N PHE A 72 8.21 4.90 7.27
CA PHE A 72 9.49 4.18 7.30
C PHE A 72 10.64 5.08 7.76
N LYS A 73 10.72 6.31 7.25
CA LYS A 73 11.72 7.30 7.68
C LYS A 73 11.63 7.61 9.18
N TRP A 74 10.42 7.85 9.69
CA TRP A 74 10.19 8.14 11.12
C TRP A 74 10.53 6.96 12.04
N TYR A 75 10.46 5.73 11.53
CA TYR A 75 10.86 4.51 12.24
C TYR A 75 12.29 4.06 11.92
N GLN A 76 13.10 4.92 11.28
CA GLN A 76 14.50 4.67 10.91
C GLN A 76 14.71 3.35 10.14
N MET A 77 13.74 3.04 9.27
CA MET A 77 13.83 1.93 8.33
C MET A 77 14.35 2.42 6.98
N ASP A 78 15.19 1.61 6.34
CA ASP A 78 15.74 1.86 5.02
C ASP A 78 14.68 1.50 3.95
N LEU A 79 14.13 2.51 3.28
CA LEU A 79 13.20 2.29 2.18
C LEU A 79 13.94 1.72 0.96
N VAL A 80 13.62 0.47 0.60
CA VAL A 80 14.18 -0.22 -0.57
C VAL A 80 13.53 0.29 -1.87
N GLY A 81 12.25 0.66 -1.79
CA GLY A 81 11.52 1.28 -2.89
C GLY A 81 10.02 1.27 -2.68
N ASP A 82 9.30 1.81 -3.66
CA ASP A 82 7.85 1.89 -3.65
C ASP A 82 7.23 1.57 -5.02
N ILE A 83 5.98 1.13 -4.96
CA ILE A 83 5.16 0.89 -6.15
C ILE A 83 3.80 1.55 -5.97
N GLN A 84 3.36 2.22 -7.03
CA GLN A 84 2.02 2.78 -7.15
C GLN A 84 1.23 1.91 -8.13
N ILE A 85 -0.01 1.61 -7.76
CA ILE A 85 -0.88 0.72 -8.51
C ILE A 85 -2.20 1.44 -8.76
N SER A 86 -2.67 1.42 -10.00
CA SER A 86 -4.03 1.90 -10.31
C SER A 86 -5.06 1.01 -9.61
N GLY A 87 -6.26 1.53 -9.37
CA GLY A 87 -7.31 0.77 -8.75
C GLY A 87 -8.68 1.18 -9.22
N ASN A 88 -9.65 0.33 -8.87
CA ASN A 88 -11.01 0.40 -9.37
C ASN A 88 -11.87 1.28 -8.49
N ALA A 89 -12.68 2.15 -9.10
CA ALA A 89 -13.70 2.89 -8.39
C ALA A 89 -14.61 1.92 -7.61
N PRO A 90 -14.95 2.21 -6.34
CA PRO A 90 -15.86 1.34 -5.57
C PRO A 90 -17.19 1.08 -6.24
N CYS A 91 -17.66 2.03 -7.05
CA CYS A 91 -18.87 1.93 -7.82
C CYS A 91 -18.85 0.75 -8.82
N LEU A 92 -17.68 0.31 -9.29
CA LEU A 92 -17.58 -0.83 -10.21
C LEU A 92 -17.98 -2.17 -9.56
N PHE A 93 -17.94 -2.28 -8.23
CA PHE A 93 -18.21 -3.53 -7.51
C PHE A 93 -19.31 -3.44 -6.45
N CYS A 94 -19.86 -2.25 -6.17
CA CYS A 94 -20.84 -2.08 -5.10
C CYS A 94 -22.21 -2.68 -5.39
N GLY A 95 -22.47 -3.12 -6.63
CA GLY A 95 -23.75 -3.68 -7.09
C GLY A 95 -24.80 -2.65 -7.49
N TYR A 96 -24.59 -1.38 -7.18
CA TYR A 96 -25.52 -0.27 -7.49
C TYR A 96 -24.90 0.79 -8.40
N GLY A 97 -23.71 0.55 -8.95
CA GLY A 97 -22.95 1.58 -9.66
C GLY A 97 -23.60 2.09 -10.94
N GLU A 98 -24.47 1.31 -11.58
CA GLU A 98 -25.17 1.72 -12.80
C GLU A 98 -26.39 2.62 -12.52
N ASP A 99 -27.06 2.42 -11.38
CA ASP A 99 -28.30 3.13 -11.01
C ASP A 99 -28.11 4.18 -9.90
N CYS A 100 -26.92 4.27 -9.32
CA CYS A 100 -26.62 5.22 -8.24
C CYS A 100 -26.36 6.63 -8.78
N LEU A 101 -27.15 7.60 -8.31
CA LEU A 101 -27.00 9.02 -8.64
C LEU A 101 -25.64 9.62 -8.22
N TYR A 102 -24.97 8.99 -7.25
CA TYR A 102 -23.64 9.39 -6.76
C TYR A 102 -22.51 8.52 -7.32
N SER A 103 -22.80 7.68 -8.31
CA SER A 103 -21.80 6.84 -8.94
C SER A 103 -20.71 7.68 -9.59
N ASN A 104 -19.46 7.27 -9.40
CA ASN A 104 -18.33 7.85 -10.14
C ASN A 104 -18.22 7.26 -11.55
N VAL A 105 -18.97 6.20 -11.90
CA VAL A 105 -18.84 5.55 -13.22
C VAL A 105 -19.10 6.53 -14.38
N PRO A 106 -20.15 7.36 -14.36
CA PRO A 106 -20.43 8.28 -15.48
C PRO A 106 -19.33 9.34 -15.63
N LEU A 107 -18.83 9.86 -14.49
CA LEU A 107 -17.78 10.87 -14.47
C LEU A 107 -16.46 10.36 -15.05
N PHE A 108 -16.08 9.11 -14.76
CA PHE A 108 -14.79 8.56 -15.15
C PHE A 108 -14.81 7.76 -16.46
N TYR A 109 -15.97 7.25 -16.87
CA TYR A 109 -16.10 6.35 -18.03
C TYR A 109 -17.13 6.82 -19.06
N GLY A 110 -17.80 7.97 -18.85
CA GLY A 110 -18.74 8.56 -19.81
C GLY A 110 -20.03 7.76 -20.00
N SER A 111 -20.31 6.78 -19.14
CA SER A 111 -21.48 5.92 -19.21
C SER A 111 -21.89 5.48 -17.81
N ASN A 112 -23.18 5.26 -17.59
CA ASN A 112 -23.65 4.60 -16.37
C ASN A 112 -23.44 3.09 -16.43
N ARG A 113 -23.26 2.51 -17.63
CA ARG A 113 -23.14 1.06 -17.80
C ARG A 113 -21.73 0.58 -17.47
N ILE A 114 -21.59 -0.26 -16.46
CA ILE A 114 -20.35 -0.91 -16.05
C ILE A 114 -20.00 -2.01 -17.07
N ARG A 115 -18.74 -2.05 -17.47
CA ARG A 115 -18.24 -3.04 -18.44
C ARG A 115 -16.92 -3.65 -17.96
N PRO A 116 -16.60 -4.90 -18.35
CA PRO A 116 -15.37 -5.58 -17.92
C PRO A 116 -14.08 -4.79 -18.17
N GLU A 117 -14.00 -4.05 -19.28
CA GLU A 117 -12.86 -3.23 -19.66
C GLU A 117 -12.60 -2.03 -18.72
N MET A 118 -13.55 -1.66 -17.87
CA MET A 118 -13.38 -0.58 -16.88
C MET A 118 -12.54 -1.01 -15.68
N PHE A 119 -12.40 -2.32 -15.47
CA PHE A 119 -11.69 -2.88 -14.33
C PHE A 119 -10.20 -2.96 -14.63
N PHE A 120 -9.42 -2.18 -13.89
CA PHE A 120 -7.99 -2.40 -13.78
C PHE A 120 -7.71 -3.77 -13.17
N GLN A 121 -6.94 -4.59 -13.87
CA GLN A 121 -6.46 -5.89 -13.42
C GLN A 121 -4.94 -5.85 -13.28
N ALA A 122 -4.44 -5.69 -12.05
CA ALA A 122 -3.00 -5.62 -11.77
C ALA A 122 -2.19 -6.79 -12.33
N LYS A 123 -2.80 -7.98 -12.45
CA LYS A 123 -2.16 -9.18 -13.00
C LYS A 123 -1.89 -9.10 -14.52
N GLU A 124 -2.54 -8.19 -15.23
CA GLU A 124 -2.41 -8.00 -16.67
C GLU A 124 -1.34 -6.94 -17.00
N ASP A 125 -0.98 -6.10 -16.02
CA ASP A 125 0.07 -5.09 -16.13
C ASP A 125 1.46 -5.73 -15.92
N LYS A 126 2.10 -6.09 -17.04
CA LYS A 126 3.41 -6.78 -17.03
C LYS A 126 4.52 -5.92 -16.41
N ASP A 127 4.49 -4.61 -16.63
CA ASP A 127 5.51 -3.68 -16.13
C ASP A 127 5.38 -3.52 -14.61
N LEU A 128 4.14 -3.41 -14.11
CA LEU A 128 3.86 -3.45 -12.68
C LEU A 128 4.36 -4.74 -12.04
N LEU A 129 4.08 -5.90 -12.65
CA LEU A 129 4.51 -7.20 -12.13
C LEU A 129 6.04 -7.33 -12.12
N GLU A 130 6.73 -6.88 -13.17
CA GLU A 130 8.20 -6.94 -13.18
C GLU A 130 8.81 -5.96 -12.17
N LYS A 131 8.25 -4.76 -12.01
CA LYS A 131 8.66 -3.83 -10.97
C LYS A 131 8.47 -4.43 -9.57
N ALA A 132 7.33 -5.08 -9.31
CA ALA A 132 7.06 -5.75 -8.04
C ALA A 132 8.06 -6.90 -7.78
N ARG A 133 8.34 -7.73 -8.78
CA ARG A 133 9.34 -8.81 -8.68
C ARG A 133 10.75 -8.27 -8.42
N SER A 134 11.14 -7.23 -9.13
CA SER A 134 12.44 -6.57 -8.96
C SER A 134 12.61 -6.00 -7.55
N LEU A 135 11.59 -5.32 -7.01
CA LEU A 135 11.59 -4.84 -5.63
C LEU A 135 11.65 -5.98 -4.61
N GLY A 136 10.93 -7.08 -4.86
CA GLY A 136 10.98 -8.27 -4.01
C GLY A 136 12.39 -8.89 -3.96
N ARG A 137 13.06 -9.02 -5.11
CA ARG A 137 14.46 -9.49 -5.18
C ARG A 137 15.40 -8.57 -4.42
N LYS A 138 15.31 -7.25 -4.65
CA LYS A 138 16.14 -6.25 -3.94
C LYS A 138 15.94 -6.29 -2.43
N LEU A 139 14.70 -6.45 -1.96
CA LEU A 139 14.42 -6.59 -0.53
C LEU A 139 15.05 -7.88 0.03
N GLY A 140 14.91 -8.99 -0.69
CA GLY A 140 15.52 -10.28 -0.32
C GLY A 140 17.04 -10.19 -0.21
N GLU A 141 17.72 -9.59 -1.20
CA GLU A 141 19.16 -9.35 -1.17
C GLU A 141 19.59 -8.55 0.07
N LYS A 142 18.87 -7.46 0.38
CA LYS A 142 19.15 -6.63 1.56
C LYS A 142 18.97 -7.37 2.87
N VAL A 143 17.92 -8.19 2.98
CA VAL A 143 17.64 -8.99 4.18
C VAL A 143 18.68 -10.09 4.39
N LEU A 144 19.09 -10.79 3.33
CA LEU A 144 20.05 -11.90 3.41
C LEU A 144 21.47 -11.44 3.74
N ILE A 145 21.88 -10.23 3.35
CA ILE A 145 23.21 -9.68 3.69
C ILE A 145 23.33 -9.39 5.20
N LYS A 146 22.21 -9.17 5.90
CA LYS A 146 22.18 -8.84 7.33
C LYS A 146 21.84 -10.03 8.24
N ALA A 147 21.53 -11.20 7.69
CA ALA A 147 21.26 -12.43 8.43
C ALA A 147 22.55 -13.16 8.77
#